data_AF-X0Z4A8-F1
#
_entry.id   AF-X0Z4A8-F1
#
_cell.length_a   1.000
_cell.length_b   1.000
_cell.length_c   1.000
_cell.angle_alpha   90.00
_cell.angle_beta   90.00
_cell.angle_gamma   90.00
#
_symmetry.space_group_name_H-M   'P 1'
#
loop_
_entity.id
_entity.type
_entity.pdbx_description
1 polymer ?
#
loop_
_entity_poly.entity_id
_entity_poly.type
_entity_poly.pdbx_seq_one_letter_code
_entity_poly.pdbx_strand_id
1 'polypeptide(L)'
;FAAGINSVPYTLTGSDNEVVYIPKPGCLLPANFNFKANDSGTDPNGGDSNEAAVTVAFEAVLYSANMDTDPGWTLDGTQWQWGQPTGQGGSPFSYPDPVSGFTGSNVIGYNLSGAYANKMKSTEWAAIPVIDCIDTDVVKLVFYRWLNVDASSNDMAPIEISNDGSNWSQLWINSSRVTDSSWQRQEFDISAYAANQPAVYIRWGMGPTNSNKQYSGWNIDDISVVGQYQGRLIAG
;
A
#
# COMPACT_ATOMS: atom_id res chain seq x y z
N PHE A 1 -30.96 20.67 -1.36
CA PHE A 1 -30.46 19.47 -0.67
C PHE A 1 -31.45 18.36 -0.95
N ALA A 2 -31.03 17.29 -1.62
CA ALA A 2 -31.88 16.14 -1.87
C ALA A 2 -32.29 15.50 -0.53
N ALA A 3 -33.54 15.04 -0.41
CA ALA A 3 -34.02 14.37 0.79
C ALA A 3 -33.29 13.04 1.00
N GLY A 4 -32.97 12.69 2.24
CA GLY A 4 -32.37 11.39 2.57
C GLY A 4 -33.32 10.23 2.28
N ILE A 5 -32.76 9.09 1.84
CA ILE A 5 -33.51 7.85 1.64
C ILE A 5 -33.61 7.13 2.98
N ASN A 6 -34.82 7.05 3.53
CA ASN A 6 -35.07 6.52 4.88
C ASN A 6 -35.74 5.13 4.87
N SER A 7 -36.21 4.70 3.70
CA SER A 7 -36.90 3.42 3.47
C SER A 7 -36.86 3.07 1.98
N VAL A 8 -36.88 1.78 1.66
CA VAL A 8 -36.98 1.28 0.27
C VAL A 8 -38.33 0.57 0.04
N PRO A 9 -38.87 0.56 -1.19
CA PRO A 9 -38.36 1.27 -2.38
C PRO A 9 -38.53 2.79 -2.26
N TYR A 10 -37.55 3.54 -2.78
CA TYR A 10 -37.57 5.00 -2.84
C TYR A 10 -37.56 5.46 -4.29
N THR A 11 -38.51 6.31 -4.66
CA THR A 11 -38.59 6.89 -6.00
C THR A 11 -38.02 8.30 -5.95
N LEU A 12 -37.01 8.57 -6.80
CA LEU A 12 -36.50 9.93 -7.01
C LEU A 12 -37.64 10.83 -7.53
N THR A 13 -37.79 12.03 -6.97
CA THR A 13 -38.84 12.98 -7.34
C THR A 13 -38.28 14.11 -8.19
N GLY A 14 -39.12 14.80 -8.98
CA GLY A 14 -38.73 16.07 -9.60
C GLY A 14 -37.69 15.97 -10.73
N SER A 15 -37.63 14.84 -11.44
CA SER A 15 -36.63 14.56 -12.49
C SER A 15 -35.18 14.46 -11.99
N ASP A 16 -34.99 14.25 -10.68
CA ASP A 16 -33.67 13.96 -10.11
C ASP A 16 -33.08 12.68 -10.71
N ASN A 17 -31.78 12.69 -10.97
CA ASN A 17 -31.00 11.56 -11.50
C ASN A 17 -29.82 11.17 -10.59
N GLU A 18 -29.81 11.68 -9.35
CA GLU A 18 -28.71 11.50 -8.40
C GLU A 18 -29.23 10.94 -7.06
N VAL A 19 -28.48 9.97 -6.51
CA VAL A 19 -28.62 9.49 -5.13
C VAL A 19 -27.29 9.74 -4.42
N VAL A 20 -27.32 10.50 -3.34
CA VAL A 20 -26.13 10.72 -2.50
C VAL A 20 -26.17 9.80 -1.30
N TYR A 21 -25.23 8.85 -1.22
CA TYR A 21 -25.04 8.01 -0.05
C TYR A 21 -23.99 8.62 0.87
N ILE A 22 -24.36 8.87 2.12
CA ILE A 22 -23.43 9.32 3.17
C ILE A 22 -23.34 8.18 4.20
N PRO A 23 -22.23 7.44 4.28
CA PRO A 23 -22.05 6.44 5.33
C PRO A 23 -22.11 7.13 6.70
N LYS A 24 -22.66 6.42 7.69
CA LYS A 24 -22.50 6.86 9.08
C LYS A 24 -20.99 6.93 9.39
N PRO A 25 -20.50 7.94 10.12
CA PRO A 25 -19.11 7.97 10.57
C PRO A 25 -18.74 6.65 11.25
N GLY A 26 -17.65 6.01 10.79
CA GLY A 26 -17.20 4.69 11.25
C GLY A 26 -17.83 3.48 10.55
N CYS A 27 -18.75 3.68 9.62
CA CYS A 27 -19.27 2.60 8.78
C CYS A 27 -18.29 2.30 7.64
N LEU A 28 -17.53 1.22 7.78
CA LEU A 28 -16.64 0.69 6.74
C LEU A 28 -17.31 -0.43 5.92
N LEU A 29 -18.55 -0.79 6.26
CA LEU A 29 -19.29 -1.81 5.54
C LEU A 29 -19.83 -1.25 4.23
N PRO A 30 -19.57 -1.91 3.10
CA PRO A 30 -20.07 -1.49 1.79
C PRO A 30 -21.59 -1.54 1.73
N ALA A 31 -22.15 -0.68 0.89
CA ALA A 31 -23.58 -0.59 0.70
C ALA A 31 -23.96 -1.11 -0.69
N ASN A 32 -24.95 -2.00 -0.73
CA ASN A 32 -25.50 -2.55 -1.97
C ASN A 32 -26.89 -1.97 -2.20
N PHE A 33 -27.13 -1.44 -3.39
CA PHE A 33 -28.41 -0.88 -3.79
C PHE A 33 -28.85 -1.52 -5.09
N ASN A 34 -30.07 -2.01 -5.10
CA ASN A 34 -30.73 -2.35 -6.35
C ASN A 34 -31.51 -1.13 -6.85
N PHE A 35 -31.49 -0.91 -8.16
CA PHE A 35 -32.23 0.16 -8.80
C PHE A 35 -32.79 -0.32 -10.15
N LYS A 36 -33.83 0.40 -10.60
CA LYS A 36 -34.38 0.31 -11.95
C LYS A 36 -34.73 1.72 -12.40
N ALA A 37 -34.58 2.00 -13.68
CA ALA A 37 -35.13 3.20 -14.29
C ALA A 37 -36.59 2.94 -14.67
N ASN A 38 -37.46 3.95 -14.59
CA ASN A 38 -38.84 3.86 -15.06
C ASN A 38 -39.12 5.08 -15.95
N ASP A 39 -39.56 4.84 -17.18
CA ASP A 39 -39.85 5.89 -18.17
C ASP A 39 -41.33 6.32 -18.20
N SER A 40 -42.12 5.89 -17.20
CA SER A 40 -43.58 6.05 -17.10
C SER A 40 -44.40 5.38 -18.21
N GLY A 41 -43.77 4.58 -19.07
CA GLY A 41 -44.45 3.77 -20.07
C GLY A 41 -45.05 2.48 -19.52
N THR A 42 -45.54 1.65 -20.42
CA THR A 42 -46.11 0.32 -20.11
C THR A 42 -45.55 -0.74 -21.05
N ASP A 43 -45.42 -1.96 -20.55
CA ASP A 43 -45.00 -3.16 -21.30
C ASP A 43 -45.79 -3.28 -22.63
N PRO A 44 -45.15 -3.53 -23.78
CA PRO A 44 -43.72 -3.87 -23.98
C PRO A 44 -42.80 -2.72 -24.36
N ASN A 45 -43.34 -1.51 -24.52
CA ASN A 45 -42.59 -0.40 -25.11
C ASN A 45 -42.07 0.60 -24.06
N GLY A 46 -42.32 0.36 -22.77
CA GLY A 46 -41.83 1.17 -21.65
C GLY A 46 -42.14 0.52 -20.30
N GLY A 47 -41.90 1.25 -19.22
CA GLY A 47 -42.06 0.80 -17.85
C GLY A 47 -40.73 0.69 -17.13
N ASP A 48 -40.60 -0.30 -16.26
CA ASP A 48 -39.38 -0.55 -15.51
C ASP A 48 -38.28 -1.16 -16.40
N SER A 49 -37.05 -0.69 -16.23
CA SER A 49 -35.86 -1.40 -16.72
C SER A 49 -35.68 -2.73 -15.99
N ASN A 50 -34.74 -3.54 -16.48
CA ASN A 50 -34.17 -4.59 -15.64
C ASN A 50 -33.58 -3.98 -14.36
N GLU A 51 -33.61 -4.76 -13.28
CA GLU A 51 -32.94 -4.41 -12.04
C GLU A 51 -31.41 -4.43 -12.26
N ALA A 52 -30.74 -3.43 -11.71
CA ALA A 52 -29.29 -3.31 -11.69
C ALA A 52 -28.81 -3.08 -10.24
N ALA A 53 -27.63 -3.58 -9.91
CA ALA A 53 -27.03 -3.44 -8.59
C ALA A 53 -25.86 -2.44 -8.63
N VAL A 54 -25.77 -1.60 -7.60
CA VAL A 54 -24.61 -0.74 -7.32
C VAL A 54 -24.03 -1.13 -5.98
N THR A 55 -22.72 -1.36 -5.95
CA THR A 55 -21.96 -1.55 -4.71
C THR A 55 -21.10 -0.33 -4.46
N VAL A 56 -21.25 0.27 -3.29
CA VAL A 56 -20.38 1.34 -2.79
C VAL A 56 -19.38 0.70 -1.83
N ALA A 57 -18.10 0.62 -2.25
CA ALA A 57 -17.01 0.12 -1.42
C ALA A 57 -16.39 1.25 -0.57
N PHE A 58 -15.89 0.91 0.61
CA PHE A 58 -15.15 1.84 1.47
C PHE A 58 -13.68 1.44 1.51
N GLU A 59 -12.81 2.44 1.46
CA GLU A 59 -11.37 2.27 1.70
C GLU A 59 -11.05 2.76 3.12
N ALA A 60 -10.21 2.01 3.83
CA ALA A 60 -9.61 2.46 5.09
C ALA A 60 -8.09 2.31 5.04
N VAL A 61 -7.39 3.23 5.70
CA VAL A 61 -5.97 3.09 5.97
C VAL A 61 -5.80 2.12 7.14
N LEU A 62 -5.26 0.94 6.86
CA LEU A 62 -4.99 -0.11 7.84
C LEU A 62 -3.68 0.18 8.60
N TYR A 63 -2.72 0.79 7.93
CA TYR A 63 -1.45 1.23 8.50
C TYR A 63 -0.90 2.41 7.71
N SER A 64 -0.29 3.38 8.39
CA SER A 64 0.48 4.43 7.73
C SER A 64 1.60 4.96 8.62
N ALA A 65 2.68 5.43 7.97
CA ALA A 65 3.75 6.17 8.62
C ALA A 65 4.42 7.11 7.60
N ASN A 66 4.46 8.40 7.92
CA ASN A 66 5.15 9.45 7.15
C ASN A 66 6.57 9.74 7.67
N MET A 67 7.05 8.89 8.59
CA MET A 67 8.36 8.95 9.23
C MET A 67 8.69 10.21 10.04
N ASP A 68 7.75 11.16 10.26
CA ASP A 68 7.98 12.33 11.12
C ASP A 68 8.32 11.94 12.57
N THR A 69 7.77 10.80 13.02
CA THR A 69 8.13 10.12 14.27
C THR A 69 8.62 8.71 13.95
N ASP A 70 9.46 8.14 14.83
CA ASP A 70 9.92 6.76 14.71
C ASP A 70 8.70 5.83 14.58
N PRO A 71 8.56 5.11 13.45
CA PRO A 71 7.38 4.29 13.20
C PRO A 71 7.38 2.98 13.99
N GLY A 72 8.42 2.70 14.78
CA GLY A 72 8.56 1.48 15.57
C GLY A 72 8.74 0.22 14.71
N TRP A 73 9.32 0.37 13.51
CA TRP A 73 9.65 -0.76 12.65
C TRP A 73 10.65 -1.68 13.33
N THR A 74 10.53 -2.98 13.08
CA THR A 74 11.56 -3.94 13.50
C THR A 74 12.70 -3.87 12.50
N LEU A 75 13.87 -3.45 12.96
CA LEU A 75 15.06 -3.25 12.14
C LEU A 75 16.12 -4.28 12.55
N ASP A 76 16.40 -5.23 11.67
CA ASP A 76 17.46 -6.22 11.84
C ASP A 76 18.82 -5.64 11.44
N GLY A 77 19.88 -6.26 11.96
CA GLY A 77 21.24 -5.89 11.59
C GLY A 77 21.69 -4.59 12.25
N THR A 78 22.60 -3.86 11.59
CA THR A 78 23.21 -2.65 12.19
C THR A 78 23.10 -1.40 11.34
N GLN A 79 22.63 -1.52 10.10
CA GLN A 79 22.58 -0.40 9.16
C GLN A 79 21.17 0.11 8.86
N TRP A 80 20.11 -0.68 9.10
CA TRP A 80 18.74 -0.16 9.06
C TRP A 80 18.53 0.86 10.19
N GLN A 81 18.05 2.05 9.83
CA GLN A 81 17.91 3.19 10.74
C GLN A 81 16.66 4.01 10.40
N TRP A 82 16.01 4.55 11.42
CA TRP A 82 15.10 5.68 11.30
C TRP A 82 15.87 6.98 11.55
N GLY A 83 15.67 7.98 10.69
CA GLY A 83 16.27 9.30 10.85
C GLY A 83 16.50 10.04 9.54
N GLN A 84 17.13 11.20 9.62
CA GLN A 84 17.42 12.02 8.45
C GLN A 84 18.65 11.50 7.68
N PRO A 85 18.52 11.20 6.36
CA PRO A 85 19.66 10.84 5.53
C PRO A 85 20.54 12.06 5.24
N THR A 86 21.83 11.83 5.04
CA THR A 86 22.86 12.89 4.95
C THR A 86 23.27 13.24 3.52
N GLY A 87 22.61 12.66 2.52
CA GLY A 87 22.95 12.86 1.11
C GLY A 87 24.29 12.26 0.69
N GLN A 88 24.71 11.16 1.32
CA GLN A 88 26.00 10.50 1.07
C GLN A 88 25.81 9.15 0.35
N GLY A 89 26.92 8.46 0.07
CA GLY A 89 26.89 7.15 -0.59
C GLY A 89 26.76 7.22 -2.12
N GLY A 90 26.71 6.05 -2.76
CA GLY A 90 26.45 5.91 -4.19
C GLY A 90 27.60 6.25 -5.15
N SER A 91 28.45 7.23 -4.84
CA SER A 91 29.54 7.68 -5.71
C SER A 91 30.71 6.66 -5.75
N PRO A 92 31.32 6.41 -6.93
CA PRO A 92 31.03 7.00 -8.25
C PRO A 92 30.02 6.20 -9.09
N PHE A 93 29.35 5.20 -8.53
CA PHE A 93 28.59 4.20 -9.30
C PHE A 93 27.10 4.52 -9.47
N SER A 94 26.55 5.42 -8.66
CA SER A 94 25.14 5.78 -8.57
C SER A 94 24.94 7.12 -7.86
N TYR A 95 23.67 7.50 -7.63
CA TYR A 95 23.32 8.71 -6.89
C TYR A 95 23.47 8.52 -5.38
N PRO A 96 23.77 9.59 -4.64
CA PRO A 96 23.73 9.53 -3.18
C PRO A 96 22.32 9.27 -2.66
N ASP A 97 22.22 9.04 -1.36
CA ASP A 97 20.99 9.15 -0.61
C ASP A 97 20.32 10.52 -0.81
N PRO A 98 19.02 10.65 -0.50
CA PRO A 98 18.43 11.97 -0.33
C PRO A 98 18.99 12.68 0.92
N VAL A 99 18.65 13.96 1.10
CA VAL A 99 18.99 14.75 2.30
C VAL A 99 17.81 14.92 3.27
N SER A 100 16.65 14.39 2.90
CA SER A 100 15.39 14.43 3.65
C SER A 100 14.46 13.32 3.15
N GLY A 101 13.37 13.07 3.88
CA GLY A 101 12.24 12.28 3.41
C GLY A 101 11.59 12.84 2.14
N PHE A 102 10.66 12.08 1.59
CA PHE A 102 9.71 12.57 0.58
C PHE A 102 8.79 13.61 1.21
N THR A 103 8.29 13.35 2.42
CA THR A 103 7.78 14.36 3.32
C THR A 103 8.63 14.42 4.59
N GLY A 104 8.54 15.53 5.33
CA GLY A 104 9.34 15.69 6.54
C GLY A 104 10.85 15.62 6.30
N SER A 105 11.59 15.18 7.31
CA SER A 105 13.07 15.08 7.27
C SER A 105 13.60 13.66 7.37
N ASN A 106 12.85 12.74 7.96
CA ASN A 106 13.32 11.41 8.31
C ASN A 106 12.82 10.35 7.33
N VAL A 107 13.51 9.21 7.29
CA VAL A 107 13.15 8.03 6.50
C VAL A 107 13.43 6.77 7.31
N ILE A 108 12.95 5.62 6.84
CA ILE A 108 13.61 4.34 7.11
C ILE A 108 14.63 4.10 6.00
N GLY A 109 15.91 4.00 6.35
CA GLY A 109 16.97 3.80 5.37
C GLY A 109 18.04 2.82 5.81
N TYR A 110 18.77 2.29 4.83
CA TYR A 110 19.88 1.36 5.06
C TYR A 110 21.21 2.10 4.93
N ASN A 111 21.79 2.49 6.07
CA ASN A 111 22.95 3.36 6.23
C ASN A 111 22.70 4.84 5.82
N LEU A 112 22.04 5.62 6.68
CA LEU A 112 21.70 7.04 6.41
C LEU A 112 22.91 7.98 6.22
N SER A 113 24.13 7.48 6.47
CA SER A 113 25.40 8.20 6.37
C SER A 113 26.33 7.64 5.29
N GLY A 114 25.83 6.81 4.36
CA GLY A 114 26.64 6.33 3.25
C GLY A 114 26.09 5.09 2.55
N ALA A 115 26.95 4.40 1.81
CA ALA A 115 26.54 3.25 1.02
C ALA A 115 26.42 1.95 1.86
N TYR A 116 25.62 0.98 1.39
CA TYR A 116 25.58 -0.35 2.00
C TYR A 116 26.93 -1.08 1.89
N ALA A 117 27.20 -2.01 2.81
CA ALA A 117 28.43 -2.79 2.81
C ALA A 117 28.52 -3.80 1.65
N ASN A 118 29.72 -3.98 1.09
CA ASN A 118 30.02 -5.14 0.25
C ASN A 118 30.10 -6.43 1.09
N LYS A 119 29.92 -7.57 0.44
CA LYS A 119 30.08 -8.92 1.01
C LYS A 119 29.13 -9.21 2.18
N MET A 120 27.94 -8.62 2.17
CA MET A 120 26.88 -9.03 3.09
C MET A 120 26.54 -10.49 2.83
N LYS A 121 26.66 -11.34 3.86
CA LYS A 121 26.47 -12.79 3.74
C LYS A 121 25.00 -13.19 3.70
N SER A 122 24.14 -12.38 4.29
CA SER A 122 22.70 -12.60 4.44
C SER A 122 21.96 -11.28 4.20
N THR A 123 20.66 -11.39 3.96
CA THR A 123 19.76 -10.23 3.94
C THR A 123 19.53 -9.72 5.37
N GLU A 124 19.61 -8.41 5.56
CA GLU A 124 19.15 -7.69 6.75
C GLU A 124 17.79 -7.05 6.43
N TRP A 125 16.85 -7.10 7.37
CA TRP A 125 15.45 -6.75 7.13
C TRP A 125 14.98 -5.54 7.93
N ALA A 126 14.15 -4.71 7.32
CA ALA A 126 13.29 -3.75 8.00
C ALA A 126 11.84 -4.16 7.79
N ALA A 127 11.08 -4.31 8.87
CA ALA A 127 9.71 -4.79 8.85
C ALA A 127 8.76 -3.81 9.54
N ILE A 128 7.61 -3.58 8.91
CA ILE A 128 6.52 -2.82 9.52
C ILE A 128 5.86 -3.64 10.66
N PRO A 129 5.10 -3.00 11.56
CA PRO A 129 4.19 -3.72 12.45
C PRO A 129 3.24 -4.65 11.68
N VAL A 130 2.80 -5.73 12.34
CA VAL A 130 1.83 -6.67 11.77
C VAL A 130 0.51 -5.95 11.53
N ILE A 131 -0.07 -6.14 10.34
CA ILE A 131 -1.32 -5.52 9.93
C ILE A 131 -2.47 -6.52 10.01
N ASP A 132 -3.58 -6.11 10.61
CA ASP A 132 -4.86 -6.82 10.51
C ASP A 132 -5.62 -6.36 9.27
N CYS A 133 -5.88 -7.30 8.37
CA CYS A 133 -6.59 -7.10 7.11
C CYS A 133 -7.94 -7.87 7.08
N ILE A 134 -8.50 -8.27 8.23
CA ILE A 134 -9.83 -8.88 8.32
C ILE A 134 -10.88 -8.01 7.62
N ASP A 135 -11.85 -8.67 6.99
CA ASP A 135 -12.97 -8.07 6.27
C ASP A 135 -12.59 -7.23 5.03
N THR A 136 -11.31 -7.20 4.66
CA THR A 136 -10.86 -6.57 3.41
C THR A 136 -10.82 -7.58 2.26
N ASP A 137 -11.15 -7.11 1.06
CA ASP A 137 -11.13 -7.91 -0.18
C ASP A 137 -10.01 -7.45 -1.12
N VAL A 138 -9.73 -6.15 -1.13
CA VAL A 138 -8.62 -5.56 -1.88
C VAL A 138 -7.70 -4.87 -0.89
N VAL A 139 -6.40 -5.16 -0.96
CA VAL A 139 -5.40 -4.53 -0.10
C VAL A 139 -4.24 -4.03 -0.96
N LYS A 140 -3.87 -2.77 -0.77
CA LYS A 140 -2.78 -2.11 -1.48
C LYS A 140 -1.69 -1.64 -0.53
N LEU A 141 -0.43 -1.86 -0.91
CA LEU A 141 0.73 -1.22 -0.32
C LEU A 141 1.17 -0.04 -1.19
N VAL A 142 1.35 1.12 -0.59
CA VAL A 142 1.86 2.35 -1.23
C VAL A 142 2.99 2.91 -0.38
N PHE A 143 4.07 3.36 -1.01
CA PHE A 143 5.16 4.09 -0.33
C PHE A 143 5.99 4.89 -1.34
N TYR A 144 6.86 5.77 -0.85
CA TYR A 144 7.86 6.45 -1.67
C TYR A 144 9.23 5.80 -1.47
N ARG A 145 9.87 5.47 -2.59
CA ARG A 145 11.18 4.82 -2.65
C ARG A 145 12.23 5.79 -3.16
N TRP A 146 13.37 5.82 -2.50
CA TRP A 146 14.63 6.22 -3.12
C TRP A 146 15.61 5.05 -2.95
N LEU A 147 15.97 4.40 -4.05
CA LEU A 147 16.83 3.22 -4.02
C LEU A 147 17.95 3.32 -5.06
N ASN A 148 19.18 3.05 -4.63
CA ASN A 148 20.28 2.78 -5.53
C ASN A 148 20.91 1.44 -5.16
N VAL A 149 20.90 0.49 -6.09
CA VAL A 149 21.42 -0.87 -5.91
C VAL A 149 21.75 -1.45 -7.28
N ASP A 150 22.76 -2.32 -7.37
CA ASP A 150 23.02 -3.05 -8.63
C ASP A 150 21.88 -4.04 -8.95
N ALA A 151 21.97 -4.78 -10.06
CA ALA A 151 21.00 -5.82 -10.36
C ALA A 151 21.06 -6.96 -9.32
N SER A 152 19.93 -7.65 -9.09
CA SER A 152 19.79 -8.70 -8.06
C SER A 152 20.70 -9.91 -8.23
N SER A 153 21.35 -10.07 -9.39
CA SER A 153 22.42 -11.06 -9.59
C SER A 153 23.70 -10.72 -8.83
N ASN A 154 23.83 -9.48 -8.35
CA ASN A 154 24.98 -8.95 -7.61
C ASN A 154 24.59 -8.59 -6.17
N ASP A 155 23.64 -7.67 -6.03
CA ASP A 155 23.22 -7.12 -4.75
C ASP A 155 21.70 -7.19 -4.67
N MET A 156 21.17 -7.77 -3.59
CA MET A 156 19.73 -7.98 -3.46
C MET A 156 19.08 -6.90 -2.60
N ALA A 157 17.93 -6.42 -3.06
CA ALA A 157 17.07 -5.48 -2.36
C ALA A 157 15.60 -5.92 -2.50
N PRO A 158 15.18 -7.03 -1.87
CA PRO A 158 13.82 -7.56 -2.02
C PRO A 158 12.79 -6.83 -1.17
N ILE A 159 11.52 -6.96 -1.55
CA ILE A 159 10.36 -6.72 -0.69
C ILE A 159 9.62 -8.06 -0.58
N GLU A 160 9.28 -8.46 0.64
CA GLU A 160 8.57 -9.71 0.90
C GLU A 160 7.32 -9.49 1.74
N ILE A 161 6.37 -10.41 1.59
CA ILE A 161 5.11 -10.47 2.32
C ILE A 161 4.88 -11.87 2.89
N SER A 162 4.20 -11.94 4.03
CA SER A 162 3.74 -13.19 4.63
C SER A 162 2.38 -12.99 5.31
N ASN A 163 1.59 -14.05 5.42
CA ASN A 163 0.36 -14.10 6.21
C ASN A 163 0.45 -15.05 7.42
N ASP A 164 1.63 -15.63 7.68
CA ASP A 164 1.88 -16.54 8.81
C ASP A 164 3.20 -16.22 9.56
N GLY A 165 3.95 -15.21 9.09
CA GLY A 165 5.23 -14.76 9.65
C GLY A 165 6.41 -15.71 9.39
N SER A 166 6.19 -16.85 8.74
CA SER A 166 7.17 -17.92 8.57
C SER A 166 7.47 -18.25 7.12
N ASN A 167 6.44 -18.30 6.27
CA ASN A 167 6.52 -18.51 4.83
C ASN A 167 6.41 -17.15 4.13
N TRP A 168 7.45 -16.79 3.38
CA TRP A 168 7.58 -15.48 2.76
C TRP A 168 7.47 -15.58 1.25
N SER A 169 6.67 -14.69 0.67
CA SER A 169 6.52 -14.52 -0.78
C SER A 169 7.18 -13.23 -1.23
N GLN A 170 7.93 -13.28 -2.33
CA GLN A 170 8.58 -12.10 -2.90
C GLN A 170 7.54 -11.21 -3.62
N LEU A 171 7.31 -10.00 -3.10
CA LEU A 171 6.49 -8.98 -3.77
C LEU A 171 7.26 -8.30 -4.91
N TRP A 172 8.52 -7.98 -4.65
CA TRP A 172 9.38 -7.29 -5.61
C TRP A 172 10.86 -7.60 -5.35
N ILE A 173 11.66 -7.51 -6.40
CA ILE A 173 13.12 -7.48 -6.30
C ILE A 173 13.70 -6.63 -7.42
N ASN A 174 14.87 -6.05 -7.19
CA ASN A 174 15.68 -5.28 -8.13
C ASN A 174 16.26 -6.13 -9.27
N SER A 175 15.40 -6.68 -10.14
CA SER A 175 15.82 -7.56 -11.26
C SER A 175 16.83 -6.91 -12.21
N SER A 176 16.84 -5.57 -12.27
CA SER A 176 17.86 -4.75 -12.88
C SER A 176 18.41 -3.74 -11.88
N ARG A 177 19.53 -3.10 -12.24
CA ARG A 177 20.09 -2.00 -11.47
C ARG A 177 19.05 -0.88 -11.30
N VAL A 178 18.90 -0.39 -10.08
CA VAL A 178 18.10 0.80 -9.75
C VAL A 178 19.06 1.94 -9.41
N THR A 179 18.84 3.12 -9.99
CA THR A 179 19.63 4.32 -9.70
C THR A 179 18.72 5.54 -9.56
N ASP A 180 17.88 5.56 -8.52
CA ASP A 180 16.94 6.65 -8.31
C ASP A 180 17.70 7.94 -7.93
N SER A 181 17.36 9.04 -8.60
CA SER A 181 17.83 10.41 -8.30
C SER A 181 16.72 11.32 -7.76
N SER A 182 15.54 10.75 -7.53
CA SER A 182 14.36 11.40 -6.95
C SER A 182 13.42 10.33 -6.37
N TRP A 183 12.57 10.71 -5.42
CA TRP A 183 11.58 9.82 -4.81
C TRP A 183 10.61 9.26 -5.85
N GLN A 184 10.43 7.93 -5.85
CA GLN A 184 9.57 7.19 -6.75
C GLN A 184 8.41 6.57 -5.98
N ARG A 185 7.17 6.96 -6.28
CA ARG A 185 5.98 6.32 -5.69
C ARG A 185 5.86 4.88 -6.18
N GLN A 186 5.76 3.94 -5.25
CA GLN A 186 5.49 2.53 -5.50
C GLN A 186 4.07 2.18 -5.07
N GLU A 187 3.41 1.30 -5.81
CA GLU A 187 2.08 0.77 -5.49
C GLU A 187 2.04 -0.72 -5.86
N PHE A 188 1.62 -1.55 -4.91
CA PHE A 188 1.48 -3.00 -5.08
C PHE A 188 0.08 -3.42 -4.65
N ASP A 189 -0.61 -4.18 -5.50
CA ASP A 189 -1.75 -4.97 -5.09
C ASP A 189 -1.22 -6.20 -4.33
N ILE A 190 -1.55 -6.29 -3.04
CA ILE A 190 -1.13 -7.37 -2.15
C ILE A 190 -2.32 -8.25 -1.70
N SER A 191 -3.48 -8.09 -2.34
CA SER A 191 -4.73 -8.76 -1.95
C SER A 191 -4.60 -10.28 -1.91
N ALA A 192 -3.84 -10.87 -2.84
CA ALA A 192 -3.61 -12.32 -2.90
C ALA A 192 -2.97 -12.91 -1.63
N TYR A 193 -2.26 -12.07 -0.85
CA TYR A 193 -1.61 -12.46 0.40
C TYR A 193 -2.31 -11.89 1.62
N ALA A 194 -2.97 -10.73 1.48
CA ALA A 194 -3.43 -9.92 2.60
C ALA A 194 -4.94 -9.91 2.80
N ALA A 195 -5.75 -10.16 1.76
CA ALA A 195 -7.21 -10.07 1.86
C ALA A 195 -7.74 -11.07 2.91
N ASN A 196 -8.60 -10.55 3.80
CA ASN A 196 -9.22 -11.28 4.89
C ASN A 196 -8.22 -12.07 5.78
N GLN A 197 -6.99 -11.55 5.95
CA GLN A 197 -5.98 -12.14 6.83
C GLN A 197 -5.90 -11.37 8.15
N PRO A 198 -5.87 -12.06 9.31
CA PRO A 198 -5.74 -11.42 10.63
C PRO A 198 -4.34 -10.90 10.93
N ALA A 199 -3.33 -11.33 10.17
CA ALA A 199 -1.95 -10.96 10.37
C ALA A 199 -1.23 -10.96 9.02
N VAL A 200 -0.75 -9.79 8.62
CA VAL A 200 0.05 -9.58 7.41
C VAL A 200 1.37 -8.94 7.79
N TYR A 201 2.46 -9.50 7.28
CA TYR A 201 3.83 -9.09 7.54
C TYR A 201 4.43 -8.59 6.24
N ILE A 202 5.07 -7.43 6.24
CA ILE A 202 5.76 -6.87 5.06
C ILE A 202 7.15 -6.42 5.50
N ARG A 203 8.17 -6.74 4.69
CA ARG A 203 9.56 -6.37 4.99
C ARG A 203 10.36 -6.00 3.74
N TRP A 204 11.33 -5.10 3.94
CA TRP A 204 12.32 -4.67 2.96
C TRP A 204 13.67 -5.26 3.34
N GLY A 205 14.35 -5.87 2.37
CA GLY A 205 15.63 -6.51 2.56
C GLY A 205 16.75 -5.72 1.92
N MET A 206 17.92 -5.74 2.55
CA MET A 206 19.19 -5.38 1.93
C MET A 206 20.15 -6.55 2.04
N GLY A 207 20.78 -6.93 0.94
CA GLY A 207 21.70 -8.03 0.83
C GLY A 207 21.05 -9.39 0.52
N PRO A 208 21.83 -10.45 0.25
CA PRO A 208 23.30 -10.47 0.16
C PRO A 208 23.86 -9.52 -0.91
N THR A 209 25.13 -9.14 -0.74
CA THR A 209 25.86 -8.26 -1.67
C THR A 209 27.15 -8.90 -2.14
N ASN A 210 27.59 -8.56 -3.35
CA ASN A 210 28.84 -9.07 -3.89
C ASN A 210 30.06 -8.30 -3.31
N SER A 211 31.25 -8.52 -3.87
CA SER A 211 32.48 -7.89 -3.37
C SER A 211 32.82 -6.51 -3.93
N ASN A 212 32.03 -5.96 -4.85
CA ASN A 212 32.39 -4.83 -5.70
C ASN A 212 31.27 -3.79 -5.77
N LYS A 213 31.64 -2.50 -5.75
CA LYS A 213 30.74 -1.33 -5.86
C LYS A 213 29.73 -1.23 -4.73
N GLN A 214 29.63 -0.04 -4.16
CA GLN A 214 28.64 0.25 -3.13
C GLN A 214 27.71 1.33 -3.66
N TYR A 215 26.42 1.13 -3.45
CA TYR A 215 25.36 2.05 -3.83
C TYR A 215 24.70 2.60 -2.57
N SER A 216 23.94 3.69 -2.66
CA SER A 216 23.34 4.35 -1.48
C SER A 216 22.24 3.52 -0.80
N GLY A 217 21.72 2.46 -1.44
CA GLY A 217 20.79 1.53 -0.78
C GLY A 217 19.38 2.10 -0.65
N TRP A 218 18.64 1.60 0.33
CA TRP A 218 17.24 1.93 0.56
C TRP A 218 17.04 3.22 1.34
N ASN A 219 16.08 4.02 0.91
CA ASN A 219 15.35 4.98 1.73
C ASN A 219 13.85 4.84 1.41
N ILE A 220 13.03 4.80 2.46
CA ILE A 220 11.59 4.52 2.41
C ILE A 220 10.87 5.58 3.23
N ASP A 221 9.82 6.14 2.65
CA ASP A 221 9.00 7.16 3.31
C ASP A 221 7.53 7.07 2.87
N ASP A 222 6.63 7.74 3.61
CA ASP A 222 5.20 7.88 3.29
C ASP A 222 4.51 6.55 2.98
N ILE A 223 4.70 5.55 3.85
CA ILE A 223 4.05 4.25 3.69
C ILE A 223 2.57 4.33 4.05
N SER A 224 1.75 3.62 3.29
CA SER A 224 0.35 3.36 3.59
C SER A 224 -0.05 1.97 3.11
N VAL A 225 -0.80 1.25 3.94
CA VAL A 225 -1.53 0.04 3.55
C VAL A 225 -3.02 0.36 3.62
N VAL A 226 -3.70 0.22 2.49
CA VAL A 226 -5.11 0.57 2.33
C VAL A 226 -5.90 -0.68 2.03
N GLY A 227 -6.97 -0.92 2.80
CA GLY A 227 -7.91 -2.01 2.59
C GLY A 227 -9.23 -1.49 2.04
N GLN A 228 -9.80 -2.18 1.04
CA GLN A 228 -11.17 -2.01 0.58
C GLN A 228 -12.04 -3.15 1.11
N TYR A 229 -13.22 -2.80 1.62
CA TYR A 229 -14.19 -3.75 2.16
C TYR A 229 -15.30 -4.02 1.13
N GLN A 230 -15.53 -5.29 0.75
CA GLN A 230 -16.72 -5.75 0.01
C GLN A 230 -17.73 -6.44 0.94
N GLY A 231 -18.99 -6.39 0.53
CA GLY A 231 -20.11 -6.68 1.41
C GLY A 231 -20.33 -8.17 1.51
N ARG A 232 -19.77 -8.80 2.54
CA ARG A 232 -20.16 -10.18 2.86
C ARG A 232 -21.55 -10.19 3.48
N LEU A 233 -22.53 -10.60 2.69
CA LEU A 233 -23.80 -11.12 3.19
C LEU A 233 -23.52 -12.44 3.93
N ILE A 234 -23.55 -12.42 5.27
CA ILE A 234 -23.72 -13.65 6.05
C ILE A 234 -25.23 -13.76 6.31
N ALA A 235 -25.91 -14.53 5.46
CA ALA A 235 -27.27 -14.96 5.74
C ALA A 235 -27.22 -16.01 6.87
N GLY A 236 -27.90 -15.72 7.98
CA GLY A 236 -28.23 -16.67 9.04
C GLY A 236 -29.72 -17.01 8.99
#